data_AF-A0A7H9B7C5-F1
#
_entry.id   AF-A0A7H9B7C5-F1
#
_cell.length_a   1.000
_cell.length_b   1.000
_cell.length_c   1.000
_cell.angle_alpha   90.00
_cell.angle_beta   90.00
_cell.angle_gamma   90.00
#
_symmetry.space_group_name_H-M   'P 1'
#
loop_
_entity.id
_entity.type
_entity.pdbx_description
1 polymer ?
#
loop_
_entity_poly.entity_id
_entity_poly.type
_entity_poly.pdbx_seq_one_letter_code
_entity_poly.pdbx_strand_id
1 'polypeptide(L)'
;MLKPTVKMLIQGNKYRVAATNNALMPTSSITRSLKAANITRHTSYRFNSSPSEKPSANKMVNVAPPKPSLWTRVKKEARHYVDGTKLLGLEMKISFRLLSKMSAGYELTRREMLQLKRTTQDIIRLVPFAAFVLVPFAELLLPVALKLFPNLLPSTYESSKDKESKLASLRKSRKLMAEIIKDNTSHFKPVNISDEQKAVFNKFYEHVRKTGEPESRQQLIQVARLFTDDTVLDNVTRSYLVAIAKYINLQPFGTDVMLRYRIRYKMLELKKDDLSIYYEGIDQLSPAELFTACSSRGIRCLNVDDSVLRDNLRLWLNMRLKDKISSTLLIMATAYNYGEITSRKSLYDALCDVLSGIPDELYHEVKVNIVKEDHVSAKQRLVQLKEQEEIMKEEEQQEKNSLVRVKDQLSLDDIDNQSTLPRHTPPLSFTGKMSPVAKTQEQVPQQSIAQPSADASQNSTKSSD
;
A
#
# COMPACT_ATOMS: atom_id res chain seq x y z
N MET A 1 -65.06 4.55 27.54
CA MET A 1 -66.30 4.18 26.82
C MET A 1 -66.28 4.84 25.46
N LEU A 2 -66.77 4.11 24.44
CA LEU A 2 -67.15 4.53 23.08
C LEU A 2 -66.06 4.78 22.02
N LYS A 3 -66.01 3.84 21.05
CA LYS A 3 -65.60 4.05 19.64
C LYS A 3 -66.70 4.83 18.88
N PRO A 4 -66.41 5.37 17.69
CA PRO A 4 -66.77 4.68 16.41
C PRO A 4 -65.65 4.77 15.33
N THR A 5 -65.33 3.73 14.53
CA THR A 5 -65.92 3.23 13.25
C THR A 5 -65.89 4.29 12.12
N VAL A 6 -65.26 4.17 10.93
CA VAL A 6 -65.43 3.30 9.73
C VAL A 6 -64.29 3.68 8.73
N LYS A 7 -63.40 2.80 8.23
CA LYS A 7 -63.40 1.95 6.99
C LYS A 7 -63.19 2.68 5.63
N MET A 8 -62.21 2.15 4.84
CA MET A 8 -61.94 2.19 3.37
C MET A 8 -60.49 2.64 3.05
N LEU A 9 -59.70 2.14 2.08
CA LEU A 9 -59.66 0.98 1.17
C LEU A 9 -58.31 1.13 0.37
N ILE A 10 -57.70 0.03 -0.15
CA ILE A 10 -56.75 -0.02 -1.30
C ILE A 10 -55.29 0.47 -1.00
N GLN A 11 -54.14 -0.15 -1.34
CA GLN A 11 -53.70 -1.27 -2.20
C GLN A 11 -52.34 -1.76 -1.64
N GLY A 12 -52.13 -3.08 -1.54
CA GLY A 12 -50.82 -3.66 -1.21
C GLY A 12 -50.42 -4.70 -2.26
N ASN A 13 -49.52 -4.34 -3.16
CA ASN A 13 -48.94 -5.27 -4.14
C ASN A 13 -47.90 -6.17 -3.47
N LYS A 14 -48.25 -7.45 -3.30
CA LYS A 14 -47.31 -8.55 -3.04
C LYS A 14 -47.20 -9.38 -4.30
N TYR A 15 -46.02 -9.39 -4.94
CA TYR A 15 -45.69 -10.41 -5.93
C TYR A 15 -44.79 -11.47 -5.32
N ARG A 16 -45.36 -12.68 -5.28
CA ARG A 16 -44.76 -13.99 -4.99
C ARG A 16 -43.95 -14.41 -6.22
N VAL A 17 -42.69 -14.79 -6.07
CA VAL A 17 -41.98 -15.57 -7.08
C VAL A 17 -41.75 -16.97 -6.52
N ALA A 18 -42.23 -17.94 -7.27
CA ALA A 18 -42.28 -19.35 -6.94
C ALA A 18 -40.92 -20.02 -7.09
N ALA A 19 -40.67 -20.98 -6.20
CA ALA A 19 -39.61 -21.97 -6.32
C ALA A 19 -40.00 -23.06 -7.32
N THR A 20 -39.08 -23.42 -8.22
CA THR A 20 -39.06 -24.71 -8.92
C THR A 20 -37.61 -25.20 -9.04
N ASN A 21 -37.40 -26.45 -8.64
CA ASN A 21 -36.13 -27.16 -8.73
C ASN A 21 -36.09 -28.06 -9.99
N ASN A 22 -34.87 -28.20 -10.52
CA ASN A 22 -34.30 -29.32 -11.31
C ASN A 22 -34.84 -29.65 -12.71
N ALA A 23 -33.99 -29.41 -13.73
CA ALA A 23 -33.66 -30.42 -14.76
C ALA A 23 -32.35 -30.06 -15.52
N LEU A 24 -31.46 -31.07 -15.57
CA LEU A 24 -30.33 -31.39 -16.46
C LEU A 24 -29.87 -30.38 -17.53
N MET A 25 -28.56 -30.09 -17.50
CA MET A 25 -27.77 -29.50 -18.60
C MET A 25 -27.14 -30.61 -19.47
N PRO A 26 -27.14 -30.50 -20.82
CA PRO A 26 -26.38 -31.38 -21.68
C PRO A 26 -24.97 -30.81 -21.95
N THR A 27 -23.99 -31.70 -21.93
CA THR A 27 -22.61 -31.47 -22.38
C THR A 27 -22.54 -31.52 -23.91
N SER A 28 -22.02 -30.47 -24.55
CA SER A 28 -21.66 -30.50 -25.97
C SER A 28 -20.14 -30.33 -26.14
N SER A 29 -19.51 -31.45 -26.52
CA SER A 29 -18.16 -31.56 -27.05
C SER A 29 -18.12 -31.07 -28.50
N ILE A 30 -17.21 -30.13 -28.80
CA ILE A 30 -16.82 -29.80 -30.17
C ILE A 30 -15.29 -29.89 -30.29
N THR A 31 -14.85 -31.01 -30.83
CA THR A 31 -13.55 -31.22 -31.48
C THR A 31 -13.45 -30.36 -32.73
N ARG A 32 -12.36 -29.58 -32.88
CA ARG A 32 -11.95 -29.05 -34.18
C ARG A 32 -10.45 -29.24 -34.39
N SER A 33 -10.17 -30.16 -35.32
CA SER A 33 -8.90 -30.45 -36.00
C SER A 33 -8.33 -29.21 -36.69
N LEU A 34 -7.01 -28.97 -36.56
CA LEU A 34 -6.19 -28.35 -37.61
C LEU A 34 -4.72 -28.82 -37.56
N LYS A 35 -4.42 -29.68 -38.55
CA LYS A 35 -3.24 -29.76 -39.43
C LYS A 35 -1.82 -29.44 -38.92
N ALA A 36 -0.99 -30.47 -39.06
CA ALA A 36 0.46 -30.43 -39.11
C ALA A 36 1.00 -29.73 -40.38
N ALA A 37 2.14 -29.05 -40.23
CA ALA A 37 3.06 -28.71 -41.31
C ALA A 37 4.50 -29.01 -40.84
N ASN A 38 5.25 -29.68 -41.71
CA ASN A 38 6.60 -30.24 -41.55
C ASN A 38 7.72 -29.20 -41.67
N ILE A 39 8.98 -29.69 -41.54
CA ILE A 39 10.28 -29.19 -42.06
C ILE A 39 11.07 -28.40 -40.99
N THR A 40 12.31 -28.71 -40.55
CA THR A 40 13.35 -29.66 -40.96
C THR A 40 14.34 -29.90 -39.81
N ARG A 41 14.87 -31.13 -39.71
CA ARG A 41 15.98 -31.53 -38.83
C ARG A 41 17.34 -31.33 -39.52
N HIS A 42 18.33 -30.84 -38.79
CA HIS A 42 19.76 -31.04 -39.06
C HIS A 42 20.36 -31.86 -37.90
N THR A 43 20.68 -33.14 -38.15
CA THR A 43 22.06 -33.71 -38.24
C THR A 43 22.91 -33.42 -37.00
N SER A 44 22.91 -34.30 -36.00
CA SER A 44 23.72 -35.53 -35.85
C SER A 44 25.16 -35.28 -35.37
N TYR A 45 25.48 -35.76 -34.17
CA TYR A 45 26.74 -36.45 -33.89
C TYR A 45 26.50 -37.63 -32.93
N ARG A 46 27.16 -38.73 -33.26
CA ARG A 46 26.94 -40.14 -32.92
C ARG A 46 28.16 -40.61 -32.12
N PHE A 47 28.00 -41.38 -31.04
CA PHE A 47 28.49 -42.77 -30.81
C PHE A 47 28.44 -42.95 -29.26
N ASN A 48 28.04 -44.04 -28.61
CA ASN A 48 28.08 -45.44 -28.99
C ASN A 48 27.10 -46.28 -28.12
N SER A 49 26.53 -47.34 -28.69
CA SER A 49 25.72 -48.40 -28.06
C SER A 49 26.59 -49.45 -27.34
N SER A 50 26.15 -50.07 -26.24
CA SER A 50 25.56 -51.43 -26.22
C SER A 50 25.11 -51.85 -24.78
N PRO A 51 24.36 -52.96 -24.63
CA PRO A 51 23.15 -53.02 -23.79
C PRO A 51 23.34 -53.77 -22.46
N SER A 52 22.53 -53.43 -21.46
CA SER A 52 22.25 -54.35 -20.35
C SER A 52 20.85 -54.11 -19.79
N GLU A 53 20.00 -55.11 -20.00
CA GLU A 53 18.96 -55.64 -19.13
C GLU A 53 18.11 -54.67 -18.29
N LYS A 54 16.80 -54.71 -18.55
CA LYS A 54 15.75 -54.21 -17.65
C LYS A 54 15.79 -54.98 -16.33
N PRO A 55 15.64 -54.29 -15.18
CA PRO A 55 14.88 -54.85 -14.08
C PRO A 55 13.64 -54.00 -13.78
N SER A 56 12.51 -54.70 -13.80
CA SER A 56 11.28 -54.54 -13.02
C SER A 56 11.02 -53.20 -12.32
N ALA A 57 9.86 -52.62 -12.66
CA ALA A 57 9.27 -51.47 -11.99
C ALA A 57 8.95 -51.77 -10.52
N ASN A 58 9.85 -51.37 -9.61
CA ASN A 58 9.51 -51.19 -8.21
C ASN A 58 8.86 -49.82 -8.01
N LYS A 59 7.56 -49.82 -7.68
CA LYS A 59 6.87 -48.67 -7.10
C LYS A 59 7.61 -48.25 -5.82
N MET A 60 8.38 -47.16 -5.88
CA MET A 60 8.86 -46.49 -4.68
C MET A 60 7.66 -45.85 -3.98
N VAL A 61 7.18 -46.52 -2.94
CA VAL A 61 6.34 -45.91 -1.91
C VAL A 61 7.16 -44.77 -1.29
N ASN A 62 6.68 -43.54 -1.41
CA ASN A 62 7.20 -42.38 -0.69
C ASN A 62 6.94 -42.59 0.81
N VAL A 63 7.82 -43.31 1.49
CA VAL A 63 7.83 -43.40 2.96
C VAL A 63 8.41 -42.08 3.46
N ALA A 64 7.54 -41.21 4.00
CA ALA A 64 7.98 -40.01 4.69
C ALA A 64 8.98 -40.40 5.81
N PRO A 65 10.11 -39.68 5.96
CA PRO A 65 11.15 -40.06 6.91
C PRO A 65 10.57 -40.16 8.34
N PRO A 66 11.04 -41.12 9.15
CA PRO A 66 10.55 -41.32 10.50
C PRO A 66 10.70 -40.03 11.30
N LYS A 67 9.58 -39.58 11.87
CA LYS A 67 9.50 -38.42 12.75
C LYS A 67 10.57 -38.59 13.85
N PRO A 68 11.52 -37.64 14.03
CA PRO A 68 12.57 -37.78 15.05
C PRO A 68 11.95 -37.92 16.44
N SER A 69 12.66 -38.58 17.36
CA SER A 69 12.18 -38.83 18.72
C SER A 69 11.73 -37.54 19.41
N LEU A 70 10.72 -37.65 20.29
CA LEU A 70 10.17 -36.51 21.02
C LEU A 70 11.26 -35.74 21.78
N TRP A 71 12.22 -36.46 22.38
CA TRP A 71 13.36 -35.86 23.08
C TRP A 71 14.27 -35.05 22.16
N THR A 72 14.55 -35.57 20.96
CA THR A 72 15.36 -34.86 19.96
C THR A 72 14.67 -33.58 19.49
N ARG A 73 13.33 -33.59 19.37
CA ARG A 73 12.53 -32.40 19.04
C ARG A 73 12.57 -31.38 20.15
N VAL A 74 12.30 -31.79 21.40
CA VAL A 74 12.32 -30.90 22.57
C VAL A 74 13.70 -30.27 22.74
N LYS A 75 14.79 -31.06 22.62
CA LYS A 75 16.16 -30.54 22.69
C LYS A 75 16.48 -29.54 21.57
N LYS A 76 15.94 -29.76 20.36
CA LYS A 76 16.12 -28.87 19.22
C LYS A 76 15.36 -27.55 19.43
N GLU A 77 14.12 -27.61 19.87
CA GLU A 77 13.30 -26.44 20.19
C GLU A 77 13.94 -25.64 21.34
N ALA A 78 14.33 -26.30 22.45
CA ALA A 78 14.97 -25.64 23.58
C ALA A 78 16.26 -24.91 23.18
N ARG A 79 17.11 -25.53 22.34
CA ARG A 79 18.29 -24.87 21.79
C ARG A 79 17.93 -23.66 20.93
N HIS A 80 16.90 -23.77 20.09
CA HIS A 80 16.43 -22.67 19.26
C HIS A 80 16.01 -21.46 20.11
N TYR A 81 15.28 -21.68 21.21
CA TYR A 81 14.92 -20.60 22.13
C TYR A 81 16.13 -20.02 22.85
N VAL A 82 17.05 -20.84 23.36
CA VAL A 82 18.27 -20.36 24.03
C VAL A 82 19.13 -19.51 23.10
N ASP A 83 19.35 -19.97 21.86
CA ASP A 83 20.13 -19.24 20.87
C ASP A 83 19.41 -17.96 20.44
N GLY A 84 18.09 -18.01 20.30
CA GLY A 84 17.24 -16.84 20.04
C GLY A 84 17.33 -15.79 21.15
N THR A 85 17.24 -16.19 22.42
CA THR A 85 17.36 -15.26 23.56
C THR A 85 18.75 -14.61 23.62
N LYS A 86 19.82 -15.35 23.32
CA LYS A 86 21.19 -14.79 23.22
C LYS A 86 21.28 -13.77 22.08
N LEU A 87 20.71 -14.09 20.92
CA LEU A 87 20.68 -13.19 19.77
C LEU A 87 19.93 -11.90 20.11
N LEU A 88 18.73 -12.00 20.69
CA LEU A 88 17.93 -10.85 21.08
C LEU A 88 18.65 -9.97 22.11
N GLY A 89 19.32 -10.57 23.09
CA GLY A 89 20.13 -9.81 24.06
C GLY A 89 21.28 -9.03 23.42
N LEU A 90 21.95 -9.62 22.43
CA LEU A 90 22.97 -8.93 21.64
C LEU A 90 22.37 -7.77 20.83
N GLU A 91 21.24 -8.01 20.16
CA GLU A 91 20.52 -7.00 19.38
C GLU A 91 20.05 -5.82 20.25
N MET A 92 19.54 -6.09 21.46
CA MET A 92 19.17 -5.07 22.44
C MET A 92 20.37 -4.22 22.86
N LYS A 93 21.52 -4.86 23.13
CA LYS A 93 22.76 -4.15 23.49
C LYS A 93 23.25 -3.24 22.36
N ILE A 94 23.23 -3.72 21.12
CA ILE A 94 23.59 -2.92 19.94
C ILE A 94 22.62 -1.75 19.79
N SER A 95 21.31 -2.01 19.88
CA SER A 95 20.27 -0.98 19.73
C SER A 95 20.37 0.10 20.80
N PHE A 96 20.68 -0.25 22.04
CA PHE A 96 20.94 0.73 23.10
C PHE A 96 22.12 1.65 22.79
N ARG A 97 23.20 1.10 22.21
CA ARG A 97 24.35 1.89 21.73
C ARG A 97 23.96 2.80 20.57
N LEU A 98 23.20 2.30 19.60
CA LEU A 98 22.74 3.11 18.45
C LEU A 98 21.78 4.22 18.90
N LEU A 99 20.90 3.94 19.85
CA LEU A 99 20.02 4.93 20.46
C LEU A 99 20.84 6.00 21.19
N SER A 100 21.90 5.60 21.91
CA SER A 100 22.82 6.54 22.57
C SER A 100 23.61 7.39 21.57
N LYS A 101 24.04 6.79 20.44
CA LYS A 101 24.70 7.51 19.32
C LYS A 101 23.75 8.56 18.73
N MET A 102 22.49 8.18 18.50
CA MET A 102 21.47 9.08 17.97
C MET A 102 21.10 10.18 18.97
N SER A 103 20.99 9.87 20.27
CA SER A 103 20.69 10.88 21.30
C SER A 103 21.84 11.86 21.52
N ALA A 104 23.07 11.45 21.22
CA ALA A 104 24.24 12.33 21.18
C ALA A 104 24.32 13.19 19.90
N GLY A 105 23.34 13.09 18.98
CA GLY A 105 23.25 13.93 17.78
C GLY A 105 23.99 13.38 16.55
N TYR A 106 24.51 12.15 16.60
CA TYR A 106 25.13 11.53 15.43
C TYR A 106 24.08 10.89 14.52
N GLU A 107 24.27 11.02 13.21
CA GLU A 107 23.44 10.32 12.23
C GLU A 107 23.75 8.83 12.22
N LEU A 108 22.70 8.03 12.00
CA LEU A 108 22.82 6.59 11.83
C LEU A 108 22.91 6.27 10.33
N THR A 109 23.80 5.36 9.99
CA THR A 109 23.84 4.75 8.65
C THR A 109 22.54 3.99 8.39
N ARG A 110 22.26 3.67 7.13
CA ARG A 110 21.07 2.89 6.76
C ARG A 110 20.95 1.59 7.55
N ARG A 111 22.07 0.87 7.66
CA ARG A 111 22.16 -0.41 8.38
C ARG A 111 21.84 -0.27 9.86
N GLU A 112 22.41 0.75 10.50
CA GLU A 112 22.17 1.04 11.92
C GLU A 112 20.70 1.39 12.17
N MET A 113 20.10 2.22 11.33
CA MET A 113 18.70 2.61 11.43
C MET A 113 17.76 1.40 11.27
N LEU A 114 18.02 0.54 10.28
CA LEU A 114 17.23 -0.67 10.06
C LEU A 114 17.35 -1.67 11.22
N GLN A 115 18.57 -1.84 11.77
CA GLN A 115 18.79 -2.69 12.94
C GLN A 115 18.02 -2.16 14.15
N LEU A 116 18.14 -0.86 14.45
CA LEU A 116 17.42 -0.22 15.55
C LEU A 116 15.90 -0.38 15.39
N LYS A 117 15.37 -0.16 14.18
CA LYS A 117 13.93 -0.33 13.89
C LYS A 117 13.47 -1.76 14.10
N ARG A 118 14.21 -2.76 13.59
CA ARG A 118 13.88 -4.18 13.74
C ARG A 118 13.85 -4.58 15.22
N THR A 119 14.92 -4.26 15.96
CA THR A 119 15.00 -4.63 17.37
C THR A 119 13.94 -3.90 18.21
N THR A 120 13.64 -2.64 17.91
CA THR A 120 12.54 -1.92 18.57
C THR A 120 11.18 -2.61 18.33
N GLN A 121 10.91 -3.05 17.10
CA GLN A 121 9.70 -3.80 16.79
C GLN A 121 9.64 -5.14 17.52
N ASP A 122 10.77 -5.87 17.57
CA ASP A 122 10.86 -7.14 18.28
C ASP A 122 10.69 -6.97 19.79
N ILE A 123 11.19 -5.88 20.38
CA ILE A 123 10.96 -5.52 21.80
C ILE A 123 9.47 -5.23 22.05
N ILE A 124 8.83 -4.40 21.21
CA ILE A 124 7.40 -4.08 21.37
C ILE A 124 6.54 -5.36 21.30
N ARG A 125 6.89 -6.30 20.42
CA ARG A 125 6.23 -7.61 20.33
C ARG A 125 6.55 -8.52 21.51
N LEU A 126 7.73 -8.38 22.11
CA LEU A 126 8.13 -9.16 23.29
C LEU A 126 7.36 -8.75 24.54
N VAL A 127 6.97 -7.48 24.70
CA VAL A 127 6.25 -7.01 25.90
C VAL A 127 4.99 -7.84 26.21
N PRO A 128 4.03 -8.03 25.29
CA PRO A 128 2.88 -8.89 25.56
C PRO A 128 3.29 -10.36 25.75
N PHE A 129 4.36 -10.83 25.10
CA PHE A 129 4.88 -12.19 25.29
C PHE A 129 5.45 -12.40 26.71
N ALA A 130 6.18 -11.43 27.26
CA ALA A 130 6.77 -11.50 28.59
C ALA A 130 5.72 -11.67 29.70
N ALA A 131 4.52 -11.11 29.50
CA ALA A 131 3.40 -11.31 30.41
C ALA A 131 2.99 -12.80 30.53
N PHE A 132 3.06 -13.58 29.44
CA PHE A 132 2.75 -15.01 29.47
C PHE A 132 3.80 -15.85 30.22
N VAL A 133 5.04 -15.38 30.30
CA VAL A 133 6.11 -16.05 31.04
C VAL A 133 6.01 -15.75 32.54
N LEU A 134 5.63 -14.51 32.90
CA LEU A 134 5.52 -14.08 34.30
C LEU A 134 4.26 -14.62 34.99
N VAL A 135 3.15 -14.78 34.27
CA VAL A 135 1.90 -15.28 34.83
C VAL A 135 1.89 -16.82 34.77
N PRO A 136 1.85 -17.53 35.92
CA PRO A 136 1.80 -18.99 35.92
C PRO A 136 0.57 -19.50 35.15
N PHE A 137 0.74 -20.59 34.39
CA PHE A 137 -0.28 -21.19 33.51
C PHE A 137 -0.74 -20.36 32.30
N ALA A 138 -0.26 -19.12 32.12
CA ALA A 138 -0.60 -18.33 30.94
C ALA A 138 0.00 -18.92 29.65
N GLU A 139 1.07 -19.71 29.73
CA GLU A 139 1.62 -20.46 28.59
C GLU A 139 0.57 -21.33 27.88
N LEU A 140 -0.42 -21.87 28.62
CA LEU A 140 -1.53 -22.66 28.05
C LEU A 140 -2.39 -21.84 27.08
N LEU A 141 -2.39 -20.51 27.20
CA LEU A 141 -3.08 -19.59 26.31
C LEU A 141 -2.27 -19.24 25.06
N LEU A 142 -0.97 -19.55 24.99
CA LEU A 142 -0.14 -19.23 23.81
C LEU A 142 -0.70 -19.79 22.50
N PRO A 143 -1.22 -21.03 22.41
CA PRO A 143 -1.84 -21.52 21.18
C PRO A 143 -3.05 -20.69 20.73
N VAL A 144 -3.84 -20.17 21.68
CA VAL A 144 -4.98 -19.28 21.41
C VAL A 144 -4.48 -17.89 21.01
N ALA A 145 -3.49 -17.35 21.73
CA ALA A 145 -2.91 -16.05 21.47
C ALA A 145 -2.23 -15.98 20.09
N LEU A 146 -1.49 -17.01 19.67
CA LEU A 146 -0.88 -17.08 18.34
C LEU A 146 -1.90 -17.18 17.22
N LYS A 147 -3.07 -17.79 17.49
CA LYS A 147 -4.19 -17.85 16.52
C LYS A 147 -4.88 -16.48 16.38
N LEU A 148 -4.98 -15.71 17.45
CA LEU A 148 -5.54 -14.35 17.45
C LEU A 148 -4.54 -13.29 16.95
N PHE A 149 -3.26 -13.46 17.26
CA PHE A 149 -2.17 -12.54 16.96
C PHE A 149 -1.02 -13.27 16.25
N PRO A 150 -1.13 -13.52 14.93
CA PRO A 150 -0.14 -14.30 14.17
C PRO A 150 1.26 -13.64 14.04
N ASN A 151 1.41 -12.39 14.49
CA ASN A 151 2.68 -11.65 14.54
C ASN A 151 3.12 -11.34 15.99
N LEU A 152 2.66 -12.13 16.96
CA LEU A 152 2.99 -11.96 18.38
C LEU A 152 4.45 -12.29 18.69
N LEU A 153 5.05 -13.25 17.99
CA LEU A 153 6.43 -13.66 18.24
C LEU A 153 7.42 -12.63 17.66
N PRO A 154 8.46 -12.27 18.42
CA PRO A 154 9.65 -11.62 17.88
C PRO A 154 10.24 -12.41 16.71
N SER A 155 10.81 -11.70 15.74
CA SER A 155 11.38 -12.31 14.52
C SER A 155 12.51 -13.32 14.81
N THR A 156 13.14 -13.18 15.98
CA THR A 156 14.16 -14.05 16.56
C THR A 156 13.66 -15.47 16.86
N TYR A 157 12.38 -15.63 17.22
CA TYR A 157 11.75 -16.91 17.57
C TYR A 157 10.91 -17.51 16.43
N GLU A 158 10.92 -16.89 15.24
CA GLU A 158 10.21 -17.42 14.08
C GLU A 158 11.00 -18.53 13.39
N SER A 159 10.34 -19.67 13.15
CA SER A 159 10.94 -20.78 12.41
C SER A 159 11.09 -20.46 10.92
N SER A 160 12.01 -21.17 10.25
CA SER A 160 12.19 -21.01 8.78
C SER A 160 10.90 -21.29 8.01
N LYS A 161 10.08 -22.24 8.48
CA LYS A 161 8.79 -22.58 7.87
C LYS A 161 7.79 -21.43 8.01
N ASP A 162 7.76 -20.78 9.18
CA ASP A 162 6.87 -19.64 9.40
C ASP A 162 7.24 -18.48 8.50
N LYS A 163 8.54 -18.17 8.38
CA LYS A 163 9.07 -17.15 7.46
C LYS A 163 8.69 -17.44 6.02
N GLU A 164 8.88 -18.69 5.57
CA GLU A 164 8.50 -19.11 4.22
C GLU A 164 6.98 -19.00 3.99
N SER A 165 6.16 -19.37 4.98
CA SER A 165 4.70 -19.26 4.89
C SER A 165 4.23 -17.80 4.80
N LYS A 166 4.86 -16.88 5.54
CA LYS A 166 4.58 -15.44 5.48
C LYS A 166 4.94 -14.87 4.11
N LEU A 167 6.12 -15.24 3.58
CA LEU A 167 6.53 -14.86 2.23
C LEU A 167 5.58 -15.43 1.16
N ALA A 168 5.12 -16.67 1.30
CA ALA A 168 4.16 -17.28 0.40
C ALA A 168 2.79 -16.58 0.45
N SER A 169 2.31 -16.24 1.65
CA SER A 169 1.07 -15.47 1.84
C SER A 169 1.17 -14.08 1.21
N LEU A 170 2.27 -13.37 1.44
CA LEU A 170 2.53 -12.07 0.82
C LEU A 170 2.53 -12.16 -0.71
N ARG A 171 3.17 -13.18 -1.28
CA ARG A 171 3.18 -13.39 -2.74
C ARG A 171 1.78 -13.64 -3.30
N LYS A 172 0.97 -14.45 -2.63
CA LYS A 172 -0.43 -14.70 -3.00
C LYS A 172 -1.25 -13.40 -2.93
N SER A 173 -1.10 -12.64 -1.85
CA SER A 173 -1.73 -11.33 -1.69
C SER A 173 -1.33 -10.39 -2.82
N ARG A 174 -0.03 -10.26 -3.11
CA ARG A 174 0.46 -9.40 -4.20
C ARG A 174 -0.09 -9.81 -5.56
N LYS A 175 -0.18 -11.12 -5.86
CA LYS A 175 -0.75 -11.60 -7.12
C LYS A 175 -2.21 -11.17 -7.26
N LEU A 176 -3.02 -11.43 -6.24
CA LEU A 176 -4.45 -11.06 -6.23
C LEU A 176 -4.63 -9.54 -6.33
N MET A 177 -3.87 -8.77 -5.54
CA MET A 177 -3.97 -7.30 -5.57
C MET A 177 -3.46 -6.71 -6.88
N ALA A 178 -2.46 -7.32 -7.52
CA ALA A 178 -1.99 -6.92 -8.84
C ALA A 178 -3.06 -7.14 -9.91
N GLU A 179 -3.79 -8.26 -9.87
CA GLU A 179 -4.94 -8.51 -10.74
C GLU A 179 -6.02 -7.44 -10.51
N ILE A 180 -6.37 -7.13 -9.26
CA ILE A 180 -7.32 -6.05 -8.94
C ILE A 180 -6.85 -4.69 -9.48
N ILE A 181 -5.56 -4.36 -9.30
CA ILE A 181 -4.97 -3.10 -9.76
C ILE A 181 -5.00 -2.99 -11.29
N LYS A 182 -4.84 -4.11 -12.01
CA LYS A 182 -4.93 -4.18 -13.47
C LYS A 182 -6.37 -4.07 -13.97
N ASP A 183 -7.29 -4.79 -13.34
CA ASP A 183 -8.68 -4.92 -13.78
C ASP A 183 -9.51 -3.68 -13.43
N ASN A 184 -9.18 -3.02 -12.32
CA ASN A 184 -9.85 -1.78 -11.90
C ASN A 184 -9.01 -0.61 -12.34
N THR A 185 -9.28 -0.07 -13.53
CA THR A 185 -8.68 1.20 -13.86
C THR A 185 -9.23 2.29 -12.95
N SER A 186 -8.36 2.84 -12.11
CA SER A 186 -8.67 4.00 -11.29
C SER A 186 -8.84 5.26 -12.12
N HIS A 187 -9.82 6.08 -11.75
CA HIS A 187 -10.07 7.41 -12.31
C HIS A 187 -9.22 8.49 -11.61
N PHE A 188 -7.89 8.33 -11.53
CA PHE A 188 -7.08 9.40 -10.95
C PHE A 188 -6.83 10.50 -11.99
N LYS A 189 -7.20 11.73 -11.66
CA LYS A 189 -7.05 12.93 -12.51
C LYS A 189 -5.84 13.73 -12.03
N PRO A 190 -4.93 14.16 -12.91
CA PRO A 190 -3.92 15.14 -12.53
C PRO A 190 -4.65 16.46 -12.20
N VAL A 191 -4.33 17.06 -11.05
CA VAL A 191 -4.92 18.33 -10.61
C VAL A 191 -3.96 19.47 -10.94
N ASN A 192 -4.48 20.66 -11.27
CA ASN A 192 -3.68 21.88 -11.54
C ASN A 192 -2.69 21.76 -12.73
N ILE A 193 -3.12 21.15 -13.84
CA ILE A 193 -2.29 21.07 -15.06
C ILE A 193 -2.53 22.26 -16.01
N SER A 194 -1.45 22.77 -16.60
CA SER A 194 -1.49 23.78 -17.67
C SER A 194 -2.04 23.22 -18.98
N ASP A 195 -2.50 24.07 -19.90
CA ASP A 195 -3.01 23.61 -21.19
C ASP A 195 -1.98 22.92 -22.05
N GLU A 196 -0.73 23.37 -21.97
CA GLU A 196 0.39 22.70 -22.64
C GLU A 196 0.54 21.26 -22.13
N GLN A 197 0.49 21.05 -20.81
CA GLN A 197 0.55 19.72 -20.21
C GLN A 197 -0.66 18.86 -20.58
N LYS A 198 -1.87 19.46 -20.64
CA LYS A 198 -3.08 18.77 -21.12
C LYS A 198 -2.92 18.31 -22.57
N ALA A 199 -2.37 19.17 -23.45
CA ALA A 199 -2.14 18.85 -24.85
C ALA A 199 -1.13 17.70 -25.01
N VAL A 200 -0.03 17.73 -24.24
CA VAL A 200 0.97 16.65 -24.22
C VAL A 200 0.36 15.34 -23.74
N PHE A 201 -0.42 15.37 -22.65
CA PHE A 201 -1.14 14.21 -22.14
C PHE A 201 -2.08 13.62 -23.19
N ASN A 202 -2.85 14.48 -23.87
CA ASN A 202 -3.80 14.03 -24.86
C ASN A 202 -3.12 13.42 -26.09
N LYS A 203 -2.04 14.04 -26.57
CA LYS A 203 -1.26 13.50 -27.68
C LYS A 203 -0.68 12.14 -27.34
N PHE A 204 -0.10 12.00 -26.15
CA PHE A 204 0.40 10.72 -25.64
C PHE A 204 -0.70 9.67 -25.61
N TYR A 205 -1.86 9.99 -25.03
CA TYR A 205 -2.97 9.06 -24.88
C TYR A 205 -3.53 8.58 -26.23
N GLU A 206 -3.75 9.50 -27.17
CA GLU A 206 -4.19 9.14 -28.53
C GLU A 206 -3.17 8.27 -29.26
N HIS A 207 -1.88 8.58 -29.09
CA HIS A 207 -0.82 7.83 -29.72
C HIS A 207 -0.76 6.40 -29.15
N VAL A 208 -0.64 6.25 -27.82
CA VAL A 208 -0.55 4.95 -27.14
C VAL A 208 -1.77 4.08 -27.44
N ARG A 209 -2.97 4.64 -27.56
CA ARG A 209 -4.16 3.86 -27.98
C ARG A 209 -4.10 3.36 -29.42
N LYS A 210 -3.46 4.12 -30.32
CA LYS A 210 -3.32 3.74 -31.73
C LYS A 210 -2.19 2.74 -31.95
N THR A 211 -1.07 2.92 -31.26
CA THR A 211 0.18 2.19 -31.52
C THR A 211 0.50 1.13 -30.47
N GLY A 212 -0.06 1.24 -29.26
CA GLY A 212 0.27 0.39 -28.11
C GLY A 212 1.53 0.83 -27.35
N GLU A 213 2.26 1.84 -27.82
CA GLU A 213 3.55 2.27 -27.27
C GLU A 213 3.66 3.80 -27.25
N PRO A 214 4.46 4.41 -26.36
CA PRO A 214 4.65 5.87 -26.33
C PRO A 214 5.54 6.35 -27.48
N GLU A 215 5.38 7.61 -27.94
CA GLU A 215 6.23 8.14 -29.03
C GLU A 215 7.72 8.17 -28.62
N SER A 216 7.98 8.41 -27.34
CA SER A 216 9.30 8.35 -26.75
C SER A 216 9.25 8.10 -25.25
N ARG A 217 10.37 7.61 -24.69
CA ARG A 217 10.54 7.49 -23.24
C ARG A 217 10.43 8.83 -22.52
N GLN A 218 10.90 9.91 -23.15
CA GLN A 218 10.82 11.26 -22.58
C GLN A 218 9.36 11.74 -22.48
N GLN A 219 8.54 11.47 -23.50
CA GLN A 219 7.11 11.80 -23.46
C GLN A 219 6.41 11.02 -22.34
N LEU A 220 6.69 9.72 -22.19
CA LEU A 220 6.18 8.91 -21.07
C LEU A 220 6.56 9.51 -19.71
N ILE A 221 7.82 9.92 -19.53
CA ILE A 221 8.30 10.54 -18.29
C ILE A 221 7.58 11.87 -18.03
N GLN A 222 7.42 12.72 -19.05
CA GLN A 222 6.71 14.00 -18.92
C GLN A 222 5.27 13.80 -18.46
N VAL A 223 4.56 12.85 -19.06
CA VAL A 223 3.18 12.51 -18.68
C VAL A 223 3.13 11.91 -17.28
N ALA A 224 4.02 10.97 -16.95
CA ALA A 224 4.06 10.34 -15.63
C ALA A 224 4.27 11.35 -14.49
N ARG A 225 5.04 12.43 -14.73
CA ARG A 225 5.27 13.50 -13.73
C ARG A 225 4.03 14.33 -13.41
N LEU A 226 3.00 14.32 -14.26
CA LEU A 226 1.73 15.00 -13.97
C LEU A 226 0.96 14.30 -12.84
N PHE A 227 1.28 13.03 -12.56
CA PHE A 227 0.62 12.21 -11.56
C PHE A 227 1.48 12.13 -10.28
N THR A 228 1.32 13.14 -9.43
CA THR A 228 2.03 13.21 -8.16
C THR A 228 1.50 12.21 -7.13
N ASP A 229 2.26 11.97 -6.04
CA ASP A 229 1.88 10.95 -5.06
C ASP A 229 0.53 11.29 -4.40
N ASP A 230 0.36 12.54 -3.98
CA ASP A 230 -0.86 12.96 -3.27
C ASP A 230 -2.06 12.99 -4.22
N THR A 231 -1.87 13.53 -5.43
CA THR A 231 -2.91 13.54 -6.47
C THR A 231 -3.43 12.14 -6.77
N VAL A 232 -2.54 11.16 -6.90
CA VAL A 232 -2.97 9.78 -7.18
C VAL A 232 -3.72 9.21 -5.98
N LEU A 233 -3.22 9.38 -4.75
CA LEU A 233 -3.83 8.80 -3.54
C LEU A 233 -5.18 9.40 -3.17
N ASP A 234 -5.40 10.68 -3.46
CA ASP A 234 -6.66 11.36 -3.14
C ASP A 234 -7.78 11.00 -4.13
N ASN A 235 -7.43 10.67 -5.38
CA ASN A 235 -8.40 10.39 -6.44
C ASN A 235 -8.65 8.88 -6.69
N VAL A 236 -8.00 7.99 -5.94
CA VAL A 236 -8.26 6.54 -6.05
C VAL A 236 -9.42 6.11 -5.15
N THR A 237 -10.18 5.13 -5.63
CA THR A 237 -11.27 4.54 -4.85
C THR A 237 -10.73 3.75 -3.65
N ARG A 238 -11.58 3.55 -2.64
CA ARG A 238 -11.23 2.75 -1.45
C ARG A 238 -10.76 1.34 -1.79
N SER A 239 -11.42 0.66 -2.72
CA SER A 239 -11.03 -0.69 -3.15
C SER A 239 -9.60 -0.71 -3.70
N TYR A 240 -9.24 0.33 -4.45
CA TYR A 240 -7.90 0.52 -5.01
C TYR A 240 -6.87 0.85 -3.92
N LEU A 241 -7.21 1.73 -2.96
CA LEU A 241 -6.35 1.99 -1.78
C LEU A 241 -6.07 0.70 -0.98
N VAL A 242 -7.10 -0.13 -0.78
CA VAL A 242 -6.97 -1.43 -0.11
C VAL A 242 -6.04 -2.37 -0.89
N ALA A 243 -6.15 -2.37 -2.22
CA ALA A 243 -5.29 -3.18 -3.09
C ALA A 243 -3.84 -2.72 -3.01
N ILE A 244 -3.56 -1.42 -3.13
CA ILE A 244 -2.23 -0.83 -2.97
C ILE A 244 -1.67 -1.20 -1.60
N ALA A 245 -2.41 -0.95 -0.51
CA ALA A 245 -1.97 -1.22 0.86
C ALA A 245 -1.55 -2.68 1.03
N LYS A 246 -2.40 -3.64 0.64
CA LYS A 246 -2.08 -5.07 0.73
C LYS A 246 -0.90 -5.46 -0.16
N TYR A 247 -0.77 -4.86 -1.34
CA TYR A 247 0.34 -5.12 -2.26
C TYR A 247 1.69 -4.73 -1.65
N ILE A 248 1.76 -3.57 -0.99
CA ILE A 248 2.96 -3.08 -0.29
C ILE A 248 3.10 -3.61 1.15
N ASN A 249 2.40 -4.70 1.47
CA ASN A 249 2.45 -5.39 2.78
C ASN A 249 1.99 -4.53 3.97
N LEU A 250 1.01 -3.65 3.75
CA LEU A 250 0.27 -2.98 4.81
C LEU A 250 -1.06 -3.69 5.04
N GLN A 251 -1.43 -3.82 6.31
CA GLN A 251 -2.78 -4.24 6.67
C GLN A 251 -3.74 -3.05 6.47
N PRO A 252 -4.75 -3.16 5.60
CA PRO A 252 -5.76 -2.13 5.43
C PRO A 252 -6.76 -2.23 6.59
N PHE A 253 -6.95 -1.12 7.29
CA PHE A 253 -7.97 -0.96 8.32
C PHE A 253 -8.30 0.52 8.49
N GLY A 254 -9.46 0.81 9.08
CA GLY A 254 -9.91 2.18 9.33
C GLY A 254 -10.58 2.84 8.13
N THR A 255 -10.69 4.17 8.23
CA THR A 255 -11.28 5.07 7.23
C THR A 255 -10.32 5.30 6.05
N ASP A 256 -10.82 5.92 5.00
CA ASP A 256 -10.03 6.16 3.79
C ASP A 256 -8.89 7.14 4.03
N VAL A 257 -9.12 8.18 4.85
CA VAL A 257 -8.09 9.11 5.33
C VAL A 257 -6.95 8.38 6.05
N MET A 258 -7.29 7.46 6.98
CA MET A 258 -6.30 6.65 7.69
C MET A 258 -5.49 5.79 6.71
N LEU A 259 -6.16 5.20 5.71
CA LEU A 259 -5.52 4.34 4.73
C LEU A 259 -4.55 5.14 3.84
N ARG A 260 -4.97 6.30 3.34
CA ARG A 260 -4.13 7.23 2.58
C ARG A 260 -2.91 7.66 3.39
N TYR A 261 -3.10 8.13 4.63
CA TYR A 261 -1.98 8.49 5.52
C TYR A 261 -0.97 7.36 5.69
N ARG A 262 -1.44 6.13 5.92
CA ARG A 262 -0.55 4.95 6.08
C ARG A 262 0.23 4.65 4.81
N ILE A 263 -0.40 4.76 3.64
CA ILE A 263 0.27 4.59 2.35
C ILE A 263 1.28 5.71 2.14
N ARG A 264 0.91 6.97 2.40
CA ARG A 264 1.80 8.13 2.30
C ARG A 264 3.03 7.98 3.18
N TYR A 265 2.82 7.62 4.45
CA TYR A 265 3.92 7.36 5.37
C TYR A 265 4.84 6.24 4.86
N LYS A 266 4.26 5.19 4.27
CA LYS A 266 5.06 4.11 3.67
C LYS A 266 5.86 4.59 2.45
N MET A 267 5.28 5.42 1.58
CA MET A 267 6.00 6.04 0.47
C MET A 267 7.11 6.96 0.96
N LEU A 268 6.89 7.73 2.03
CA LEU A 268 7.92 8.55 2.66
C LEU A 268 9.11 7.69 3.16
N GLU A 269 8.83 6.56 3.81
CA GLU A 269 9.89 5.61 4.20
C GLU A 269 10.66 5.10 2.99
N LEU A 270 9.97 4.76 1.90
CA LEU A 270 10.62 4.31 0.66
C LEU A 270 11.47 5.41 0.03
N LYS A 271 10.98 6.66 -0.03
CA LYS A 271 11.74 7.82 -0.54
C LYS A 271 13.05 8.02 0.24
N LYS A 272 13.01 7.91 1.57
CA LYS A 272 14.21 8.01 2.43
C LYS A 272 15.18 6.84 2.18
N ASP A 273 14.65 5.62 2.07
CA ASP A 273 15.44 4.43 1.76
C ASP A 273 16.06 4.48 0.36
N ASP A 274 15.31 4.98 -0.64
CA ASP A 274 15.78 5.18 -2.02
C ASP A 274 17.00 6.10 -2.05
N LEU A 275 16.90 7.25 -1.38
CA LEU A 275 17.99 8.21 -1.30
C LEU A 275 19.22 7.61 -0.60
N SER A 276 19.01 6.91 0.51
CA SER A 276 20.08 6.27 1.28
C SER A 276 20.78 5.17 0.49
N ILE A 277 20.05 4.29 -0.20
CA ILE A 277 20.63 3.25 -1.06
C ILE A 277 21.39 3.88 -2.23
N TYR A 278 20.86 4.96 -2.81
CA TYR A 278 21.52 5.63 -3.92
C TYR A 278 22.87 6.23 -3.49
N TYR A 279 22.96 6.82 -2.29
CA TYR A 279 24.21 7.35 -1.77
C TYR A 279 25.22 6.26 -1.36
N GLU A 280 24.78 5.21 -0.68
CA GLU A 280 25.67 4.12 -0.24
C GLU A 280 26.10 3.21 -1.42
N GLY A 281 25.29 3.14 -2.47
CA GLY A 281 25.51 2.31 -3.64
C GLY A 281 24.85 0.93 -3.55
N ILE A 282 24.20 0.53 -4.64
CA ILE A 282 23.43 -0.73 -4.72
C ILE A 282 24.34 -1.96 -4.53
N ASP A 283 25.59 -1.88 -4.99
CA ASP A 283 26.53 -2.99 -4.96
C ASP A 283 27.01 -3.32 -3.53
N GLN A 284 26.82 -2.40 -2.58
CA GLN A 284 27.14 -2.61 -1.17
C GLN A 284 26.06 -3.40 -0.41
N LEU A 285 24.88 -3.63 -1.01
CA LEU A 285 23.81 -4.38 -0.36
C LEU A 285 24.13 -5.88 -0.31
N SER A 286 23.99 -6.46 0.88
CA SER A 286 23.96 -7.91 1.06
C SER A 286 22.73 -8.53 0.38
N PRO A 287 22.73 -9.84 0.06
CA PRO A 287 21.59 -10.49 -0.59
C PRO A 287 20.28 -10.33 0.20
N ALA A 288 20.34 -10.37 1.53
CA ALA A 288 19.17 -10.17 2.38
C ALA A 288 18.66 -8.72 2.36
N GLU A 289 19.56 -7.72 2.33
CA GLU A 289 19.21 -6.30 2.20
C GLU A 289 18.62 -6.01 0.82
N LEU A 290 19.21 -6.57 -0.24
CA LEU A 290 18.73 -6.46 -1.61
C LEU A 290 17.32 -7.03 -1.74
N PHE A 291 17.10 -8.25 -1.25
CA PHE A 291 15.77 -8.88 -1.22
C PHE A 291 14.74 -8.00 -0.49
N THR A 292 15.11 -7.46 0.67
CA THR A 292 14.22 -6.61 1.47
C THR A 292 13.92 -5.29 0.78
N ALA A 293 14.92 -4.66 0.17
CA ALA A 293 14.79 -3.40 -0.57
C ALA A 293 13.87 -3.58 -1.80
N CYS A 294 14.10 -4.62 -2.59
CA CYS A 294 13.26 -4.96 -3.75
C CYS A 294 11.83 -5.31 -3.31
N SER A 295 11.69 -6.21 -2.33
CA SER A 295 10.37 -6.63 -1.86
C SER A 295 9.57 -5.46 -1.26
N SER A 296 10.21 -4.51 -0.57
CA SER A 296 9.52 -3.32 -0.03
C SER A 296 8.94 -2.40 -1.10
N ARG A 297 9.51 -2.43 -2.31
CA ARG A 297 9.08 -1.68 -3.50
C ARG A 297 8.11 -2.48 -4.40
N GLY A 298 7.63 -3.63 -3.93
CA GLY A 298 6.75 -4.50 -4.73
C GLY A 298 7.47 -5.31 -5.81
N ILE A 299 8.79 -5.15 -5.97
CA ILE A 299 9.56 -5.87 -6.99
C ILE A 299 9.53 -7.37 -6.70
N ARG A 300 9.30 -8.17 -7.74
CA ARG A 300 9.28 -9.64 -7.66
C ARG A 300 10.69 -10.15 -7.33
N CYS A 301 10.79 -10.91 -6.24
CA CYS A 301 12.08 -11.44 -5.75
C CYS A 301 12.21 -12.97 -5.80
N LEU A 302 11.14 -13.70 -6.11
CA LEU A 302 11.16 -15.17 -6.12
C LEU A 302 11.73 -15.68 -7.45
N ASN A 303 12.70 -16.59 -7.38
CA ASN A 303 13.37 -17.19 -8.53
C ASN A 303 13.98 -16.14 -9.48
N VAL A 304 14.56 -15.09 -8.89
CA VAL A 304 15.25 -14.02 -9.61
C VAL A 304 16.68 -13.98 -9.09
N ASP A 305 17.65 -13.98 -9.99
CA ASP A 305 19.06 -13.89 -9.63
C ASP A 305 19.39 -12.52 -9.02
N ASP A 306 20.39 -12.52 -8.14
CA ASP A 306 20.86 -11.32 -7.43
C ASP A 306 21.30 -10.19 -8.38
N SER A 307 21.87 -10.51 -9.54
CA SER A 307 22.24 -9.52 -10.57
C SER A 307 21.01 -8.80 -11.12
N VAL A 308 19.99 -9.57 -11.52
CA VAL A 308 18.73 -9.05 -12.05
C VAL A 308 17.98 -8.23 -10.98
N LEU A 309 18.05 -8.64 -9.70
CA LEU A 309 17.49 -7.83 -8.62
C LEU A 309 18.19 -6.48 -8.46
N ARG A 310 19.53 -6.43 -8.57
CA ARG A 310 20.27 -5.17 -8.53
C ARG A 310 19.88 -4.27 -9.71
N ASP A 311 19.72 -4.84 -10.91
CA ASP A 311 19.30 -4.07 -12.08
C ASP A 311 17.87 -3.53 -11.96
N ASN A 312 16.94 -4.34 -11.45
CA ASN A 312 15.58 -3.90 -11.16
C ASN A 312 15.54 -2.77 -10.12
N LEU A 313 16.35 -2.89 -9.05
CA LEU A 313 16.46 -1.84 -8.03
C LEU A 313 17.11 -0.57 -8.60
N ARG A 314 18.13 -0.71 -9.45
CA ARG A 314 18.78 0.40 -10.14
C ARG A 314 17.81 1.13 -11.06
N LEU A 315 16.98 0.39 -11.79
CA LEU A 315 15.93 0.94 -12.64
C LEU A 315 14.90 1.73 -11.82
N TRP A 316 14.41 1.16 -10.72
CA TRP A 316 13.51 1.85 -9.78
C TRP A 316 14.11 3.16 -9.29
N LEU A 317 15.36 3.13 -8.80
CA LEU A 317 16.04 4.31 -8.25
C LEU A 317 16.26 5.38 -9.31
N ASN A 318 16.62 5.01 -10.55
CA ASN A 318 16.73 5.97 -11.64
C ASN A 318 15.37 6.61 -11.97
N MET A 319 14.30 5.81 -12.07
CA MET A 319 12.95 6.33 -12.33
C MET A 319 12.47 7.28 -11.22
N ARG A 320 12.75 6.94 -9.96
CA ARG A 320 12.34 7.76 -8.82
C ARG A 320 13.19 9.02 -8.65
N LEU A 321 14.51 8.88 -8.62
CA LEU A 321 15.42 9.95 -8.22
C LEU A 321 15.82 10.87 -9.38
N LYS A 322 15.99 10.33 -10.60
CA LYS A 322 16.39 11.09 -11.79
C LYS A 322 15.19 11.50 -12.62
N ASP A 323 14.32 10.54 -12.94
CA ASP A 323 13.13 10.83 -13.76
C ASP A 323 12.00 11.46 -12.94
N LYS A 324 12.12 11.52 -11.60
CA LYS A 324 11.15 12.18 -10.71
C LYS A 324 9.73 11.63 -10.83
N ILE A 325 9.61 10.34 -11.10
CA ILE A 325 8.31 9.66 -11.12
C ILE A 325 7.85 9.44 -9.67
N SER A 326 6.54 9.58 -9.40
CA SER A 326 5.96 9.41 -8.07
C SER A 326 6.10 7.96 -7.58
N SER A 327 6.30 7.78 -6.26
CA SER A 327 6.55 6.45 -5.69
C SER A 327 5.31 5.56 -5.80
N THR A 328 4.14 6.17 -5.63
CA THR A 328 2.83 5.51 -5.74
C THR A 328 2.61 4.97 -7.15
N LEU A 329 2.91 5.75 -8.18
CA LEU A 329 2.78 5.31 -9.57
C LEU A 329 3.78 4.20 -9.92
N LEU A 330 5.01 4.25 -9.39
CA LEU A 330 5.97 3.16 -9.54
C LEU A 330 5.51 1.86 -8.87
N ILE A 331 4.87 1.94 -7.69
CA ILE A 331 4.26 0.77 -7.05
C ILE A 331 3.18 0.18 -7.96
N MET A 332 2.33 1.00 -8.58
CA MET A 332 1.34 0.52 -9.54
C MET A 332 2.01 -0.16 -10.74
N ALA A 333 3.06 0.44 -11.31
CA ALA A 333 3.81 -0.17 -12.41
C ALA A 333 4.41 -1.53 -12.00
N THR A 334 4.95 -1.65 -10.77
CA THR A 334 5.43 -2.96 -10.28
C THR A 334 4.30 -3.97 -10.10
N ALA A 335 3.10 -3.53 -9.71
CA ALA A 335 1.92 -4.38 -9.63
C ALA A 335 1.48 -4.85 -11.02
N TYR A 336 1.52 -3.98 -12.04
CA TYR A 336 1.22 -4.35 -13.42
C TYR A 336 2.22 -5.38 -13.98
N ASN A 337 3.50 -5.29 -13.61
CA ASN A 337 4.49 -6.31 -13.99
C ASN A 337 4.43 -7.58 -13.08
N TYR A 338 3.60 -7.58 -12.04
CA TYR A 338 3.56 -8.70 -11.10
C TYR A 338 2.83 -9.91 -11.71
N GLY A 339 3.50 -11.06 -11.74
CA GLY A 339 2.93 -12.35 -12.16
C GLY A 339 3.38 -12.86 -13.53
N GLU A 340 3.95 -12.02 -14.39
CA GLU A 340 4.49 -12.47 -15.69
C GLU A 340 5.95 -12.89 -15.56
N ILE A 341 6.19 -14.18 -15.31
CA ILE A 341 7.55 -14.72 -15.08
C ILE A 341 8.43 -14.56 -16.33
N THR A 342 7.82 -14.67 -17.51
CA THR A 342 8.47 -14.68 -18.83
C THR A 342 8.49 -13.32 -19.52
N SER A 343 7.86 -12.31 -18.93
CA SER A 343 7.74 -10.99 -19.55
C SER A 343 9.08 -10.29 -19.56
N ARG A 344 9.45 -9.78 -20.74
CA ARG A 344 10.61 -8.91 -20.93
C ARG A 344 10.24 -7.43 -20.74
N LYS A 345 8.99 -7.14 -20.34
CA LYS A 345 8.52 -5.77 -20.12
C LYS A 345 9.37 -5.09 -19.04
N SER A 346 9.94 -3.96 -19.41
CA SER A 346 10.64 -3.06 -18.50
C SER A 346 9.64 -2.40 -17.54
N LEU A 347 10.16 -1.76 -16.49
CA LEU A 347 9.31 -0.98 -15.58
C LEU A 347 8.68 0.25 -16.28
N TYR A 348 9.29 0.77 -17.35
CA TYR A 348 8.68 1.83 -18.18
C TYR A 348 7.49 1.30 -18.98
N ASP A 349 7.58 0.07 -19.50
CA ASP A 349 6.47 -0.51 -20.27
C ASP A 349 5.27 -0.76 -19.34
N ALA A 350 5.52 -1.26 -18.14
CA ALA A 350 4.47 -1.42 -17.13
C ALA A 350 3.89 -0.06 -16.65
N LEU A 351 4.72 0.99 -16.60
CA LEU A 351 4.25 2.34 -16.33
C LEU A 351 3.35 2.87 -17.46
N CYS A 352 3.71 2.56 -18.72
CA CYS A 352 2.86 2.88 -19.87
C CYS A 352 1.53 2.12 -19.78
N ASP A 353 1.54 0.85 -19.40
CA ASP A 353 0.33 0.06 -19.19
C ASP A 353 -0.60 0.72 -18.13
N VAL A 354 -0.05 1.15 -17.00
CA VAL A 354 -0.81 1.88 -15.94
C VAL A 354 -1.46 3.15 -16.50
N LEU A 355 -0.70 3.97 -17.24
CA LEU A 355 -1.19 5.25 -17.77
C LEU A 355 -2.17 5.05 -18.94
N SER A 356 -2.01 3.98 -19.71
CA SER A 356 -2.91 3.63 -20.82
C SER A 356 -4.27 3.11 -20.33
N GLY A 357 -4.31 2.53 -19.12
CA GLY A 357 -5.53 2.02 -18.53
C GLY A 357 -6.59 3.10 -18.29
N ILE A 358 -6.18 4.35 -18.05
CA ILE A 358 -7.03 5.48 -17.61
C ILE A 358 -8.28 5.61 -18.52
N PRO A 359 -9.52 5.71 -17.99
CA PRO A 359 -10.74 5.61 -18.81
C PRO A 359 -10.96 6.80 -19.75
N ASP A 360 -11.72 6.57 -20.83
CA ASP A 360 -11.99 7.59 -21.86
C ASP A 360 -12.78 8.79 -21.33
N GLU A 361 -13.63 8.62 -20.31
CA GLU A 361 -14.39 9.76 -19.76
C GLU A 361 -13.46 10.85 -19.22
N LEU A 362 -12.34 10.46 -18.60
CA LEU A 362 -11.30 11.40 -18.16
C LEU A 362 -10.65 12.13 -19.34
N TYR A 363 -10.42 11.42 -20.45
CA TYR A 363 -9.84 12.00 -21.66
C TYR A 363 -10.75 13.06 -22.29
N HIS A 364 -12.05 12.78 -22.36
CA HIS A 364 -13.04 13.70 -22.90
C HIS A 364 -13.22 14.93 -22.00
N GLU A 365 -13.17 14.77 -20.68
CA GLU A 365 -13.15 15.90 -19.75
C GLU A 365 -11.92 16.79 -19.92
N VAL A 366 -10.73 16.20 -20.06
CA VAL A 366 -9.48 16.95 -20.30
C VAL A 366 -9.53 17.67 -21.65
N LYS A 367 -10.09 17.05 -22.70
CA LYS A 367 -10.34 17.70 -24.00
C LYS A 367 -11.34 18.85 -23.91
N VAL A 368 -12.44 18.69 -23.17
CA VAL A 368 -13.45 19.75 -23.01
C VAL A 368 -12.86 20.97 -22.30
N ASN A 369 -11.89 20.78 -21.39
CA ASN A 369 -11.17 21.87 -20.74
C ASN A 369 -10.22 22.63 -21.69
N ILE A 370 -9.68 22.00 -22.74
CA ILE A 370 -8.80 22.65 -23.74
C ILE A 370 -9.58 23.56 -24.70
N VAL A 371 -10.87 23.31 -24.90
CA VAL A 371 -11.69 24.06 -25.88
C VAL A 371 -12.46 25.22 -25.22
N LYS A 372 -12.40 25.38 -23.89
CA LYS A 372 -13.20 26.38 -23.15
C LYS A 372 -12.42 27.04 -22.00
N GLU A 373 -11.27 27.62 -22.30
CA GLU A 373 -10.46 28.33 -21.29
C GLU A 373 -11.06 29.70 -20.88
N ASP A 374 -11.97 30.31 -21.65
CA ASP A 374 -12.53 31.62 -21.22
C ASP A 374 -13.63 31.53 -20.16
N HIS A 375 -14.26 30.38 -19.97
CA HIS A 375 -15.13 30.13 -18.83
C HIS A 375 -15.15 28.63 -18.53
N VAL A 376 -14.50 28.20 -17.45
CA VAL A 376 -14.98 26.99 -16.78
C VAL A 376 -16.45 27.25 -16.48
N SER A 377 -17.35 26.60 -17.23
CA SER A 377 -18.78 26.88 -17.10
C SER A 377 -19.13 26.74 -15.63
N ALA A 378 -19.80 27.73 -15.03
CA ALA A 378 -20.17 27.68 -13.61
C ALA A 378 -20.85 26.34 -13.23
N LYS A 379 -21.49 25.69 -14.22
CA LYS A 379 -22.04 24.34 -14.15
C LYS A 379 -21.01 23.24 -13.88
N GLN A 380 -19.84 23.25 -14.51
CA GLN A 380 -18.78 22.24 -14.30
C GLN A 380 -18.08 22.41 -12.96
N ARG A 381 -17.77 23.65 -12.55
CA ARG A 381 -17.31 23.93 -11.18
C ARG A 381 -18.33 23.45 -10.15
N LEU A 382 -19.62 23.66 -10.41
CA LEU A 382 -20.71 23.15 -9.57
C LEU A 382 -20.71 21.61 -9.47
N VAL A 383 -20.45 20.89 -10.56
CA VAL A 383 -20.38 19.41 -10.52
C VAL A 383 -19.18 18.94 -9.70
N GLN A 384 -17.99 19.51 -9.93
CA GLN A 384 -16.79 19.18 -9.15
C GLN A 384 -16.98 19.47 -7.65
N LEU A 385 -17.56 20.63 -7.32
CA LEU A 385 -17.84 21.00 -5.93
C LEU A 385 -18.87 20.07 -5.29
N LYS A 386 -19.90 19.64 -6.01
CA LYS A 386 -20.87 18.65 -5.52
C LYS A 386 -20.23 17.29 -5.30
N GLU A 387 -19.41 16.82 -6.22
CA GLU A 387 -18.68 15.56 -6.08
C GLU A 387 -17.74 15.61 -4.87
N GLN A 388 -17.02 16.73 -4.70
CA GLN A 388 -16.20 16.97 -3.50
C GLN A 388 -17.04 17.01 -2.22
N GLU A 389 -18.20 17.67 -2.22
CA GLU A 389 -19.10 17.73 -1.07
C GLU A 389 -19.63 16.33 -0.68
N GLU A 390 -19.98 15.49 -1.66
CA GLU A 390 -20.41 14.11 -1.41
C GLU A 390 -19.26 13.26 -0.86
N ILE A 391 -18.05 13.38 -1.42
CA ILE A 391 -16.85 12.72 -0.88
C ILE A 391 -16.60 13.17 0.57
N MET A 392 -16.72 14.47 0.85
CA MET A 392 -16.55 15.03 2.21
C MET A 392 -17.59 14.48 3.19
N LYS A 393 -18.86 14.35 2.78
CA LYS A 393 -19.93 13.76 3.62
C LYS A 393 -19.67 12.27 3.89
N GLU A 394 -19.24 11.53 2.87
CA GLU A 394 -18.88 10.12 3.03
C GLU A 394 -17.71 9.95 4.01
N GLU A 395 -16.66 10.77 3.88
CA GLU A 395 -15.51 10.78 4.79
C GLU A 395 -15.94 11.14 6.23
N GLU A 396 -16.77 12.17 6.42
CA GLU A 396 -17.25 12.56 7.75
C GLU A 396 -18.09 11.44 8.39
N GLN A 397 -18.92 10.74 7.59
CA GLN A 397 -19.71 9.62 8.06
C GLN A 397 -18.83 8.42 8.45
N GLN A 398 -17.77 8.15 7.68
CA GLN A 398 -16.76 7.15 8.05
C GLN A 398 -16.03 7.54 9.34
N GLU A 399 -15.69 8.82 9.52
CA GLU A 399 -15.04 9.32 10.74
C GLU A 399 -15.94 9.22 11.97
N LYS A 400 -17.23 9.55 11.86
CA LYS A 400 -18.23 9.41 12.94
C LYS A 400 -18.34 7.97 13.44
N ASN A 401 -18.23 7.00 12.53
CA ASN A 401 -18.25 5.58 12.84
C ASN A 401 -16.90 5.04 13.33
N SER A 402 -15.83 5.85 13.29
CA SER A 402 -14.48 5.46 13.67
C SER A 402 -14.15 5.89 15.11
N LEU A 403 -13.49 5.01 15.86
CA LEU A 403 -13.03 5.28 17.23
C LEU A 403 -11.82 6.23 17.30
N VAL A 404 -11.07 6.36 16.19
CA VAL A 404 -9.81 7.13 16.12
C VAL A 404 -9.88 8.09 14.96
N ARG A 405 -9.87 9.39 15.26
CA ARG A 405 -9.76 10.45 14.27
C ARG A 405 -8.29 10.67 13.92
N VAL A 406 -7.96 10.53 12.65
CA VAL A 406 -6.61 10.79 12.12
C VAL A 406 -6.70 11.95 11.15
N LYS A 407 -5.97 13.01 11.43
CA LYS A 407 -5.79 14.12 10.50
C LYS A 407 -4.56 13.86 9.65
N ASP A 408 -4.75 13.62 8.35
CA ASP A 408 -3.64 13.51 7.40
C ASP A 408 -3.13 14.91 7.04
N GLN A 409 -1.91 15.22 7.47
CA GLN A 409 -1.21 16.47 7.15
C GLN A 409 0.08 16.20 6.37
N LEU A 410 0.32 14.94 5.99
CA LEU A 410 1.53 14.56 5.28
C LEU A 410 1.31 14.80 3.79
N SER A 411 1.99 15.79 3.21
CA SER A 411 2.12 15.91 1.76
C SER A 411 3.46 15.34 1.30
N LEU A 412 3.40 14.39 0.37
CA LEU A 412 4.59 13.83 -0.28
C LEU A 412 5.13 14.74 -1.37
N ASP A 413 4.25 15.56 -1.95
CA ASP A 413 4.58 16.47 -3.04
C ASP A 413 5.35 17.70 -2.51
N ASP A 414 4.94 18.24 -1.36
CA ASP A 414 5.67 19.31 -0.67
C ASP A 414 7.12 18.92 -0.34
N ILE A 415 7.31 17.68 0.10
CA ILE A 415 8.65 17.14 0.43
C ILE A 415 9.52 17.06 -0.83
N ASP A 416 8.94 16.60 -1.94
CA ASP A 416 9.65 16.54 -3.22
C ASP A 416 10.00 17.95 -3.72
N ASN A 417 9.09 18.92 -3.57
CA ASN A 417 9.30 20.32 -3.96
C ASN A 417 10.33 21.06 -3.05
N GLN A 418 10.37 20.78 -1.75
CA GLN A 418 11.38 21.36 -0.86
C GLN A 418 12.79 20.82 -1.15
N SER A 419 12.88 19.58 -1.65
CA SER A 419 14.17 18.95 -2.00
C SER A 419 14.80 19.49 -3.29
N THR A 420 14.05 20.24 -4.12
CA THR A 420 14.54 20.81 -5.40
C THR A 420 15.06 22.25 -5.28
N LEU A 421 14.92 22.90 -4.12
CA LEU A 421 15.56 24.19 -3.84
C LEU A 421 17.06 23.98 -3.53
N PRO A 422 17.99 24.78 -4.12
CA PRO A 422 19.42 24.63 -3.85
C PRO A 422 19.71 24.94 -2.38
N ARG A 423 20.23 23.96 -1.63
CA ARG A 423 20.75 24.14 -0.27
C ARG A 423 22.05 24.96 -0.32
N HIS A 424 21.94 26.28 -0.38
CA HIS A 424 23.01 27.17 0.06
C HIS A 424 22.84 27.47 1.55
N THR A 425 23.08 26.49 2.41
CA THR A 425 23.48 26.73 3.81
C THR A 425 24.07 25.43 4.38
N PRO A 426 25.28 25.47 4.99
CA PRO A 426 25.76 24.35 5.79
C PRO A 426 24.87 24.16 7.03
N PRO A 427 24.83 22.95 7.62
CA PRO A 427 23.88 22.63 8.68
C PRO A 427 24.09 23.53 9.90
N LEU A 428 23.03 24.24 10.29
CA LEU A 428 22.97 24.98 11.54
C LEU A 428 23.14 24.00 12.70
N SER A 429 24.25 24.15 13.43
CA SER A 429 24.44 23.56 14.76
C SER A 429 23.31 24.03 15.66
N PHE A 430 22.45 23.10 16.09
CA PHE A 430 21.39 23.34 17.05
C PHE A 430 22.01 23.60 18.44
N THR A 431 22.32 24.85 18.75
CA THR A 431 22.66 25.26 20.12
C THR A 431 21.37 25.44 20.91
N GLY A 432 21.12 24.53 21.85
CA GLY A 432 19.96 24.56 22.71
C GLY A 432 19.90 25.81 23.59
N LYS A 433 18.76 26.52 23.53
CA LYS A 433 18.20 27.27 24.66
C LYS A 433 16.68 27.09 24.64
N MET A 434 16.20 26.22 25.54
CA MET A 434 14.79 26.18 25.92
C MET A 434 14.43 27.48 26.64
N SER A 435 13.41 28.19 26.15
CA SER A 435 12.67 29.20 26.93
C SER A 435 11.33 28.59 27.40
N PRO A 436 10.83 28.97 28.59
CA PRO A 436 9.81 28.20 29.28
C PRO A 436 8.40 28.42 28.71
N VAL A 437 7.62 27.35 28.71
CA VAL A 437 6.19 27.32 28.41
C VAL A 437 5.43 28.12 29.46
N ALA A 438 4.70 29.14 29.01
CA ALA A 438 3.74 29.86 29.85
C ALA A 438 2.55 28.94 30.18
N LYS A 439 2.26 28.80 31.48
CA LYS A 439 1.08 28.11 32.01
C LYS A 439 -0.17 28.95 31.71
N THR A 440 -1.09 28.44 30.89
CA THR A 440 -2.46 28.95 30.84
C THR A 440 -3.27 28.23 31.91
N GLN A 441 -3.71 28.98 32.92
CA GLN A 441 -4.67 28.52 33.91
C GLN A 441 -6.08 28.50 33.30
N GLU A 442 -6.78 27.37 33.45
CA GLU A 442 -8.21 27.25 33.20
C GLU A 442 -8.99 28.15 34.17
N GLN A 443 -9.78 29.09 33.63
CA GLN A 443 -10.85 29.78 34.36
C GLN A 443 -12.20 29.19 33.94
N VAL A 444 -12.91 28.69 34.94
CA VAL A 444 -14.29 28.16 34.88
C VAL A 444 -15.27 29.31 34.57
N PRO A 445 -16.30 29.13 33.72
CA PRO A 445 -17.26 30.19 33.41
C PRO A 445 -18.26 30.39 34.56
N GLN A 446 -18.33 31.60 35.12
CA GLN A 446 -19.41 32.03 36.00
C GLN A 446 -20.64 32.46 35.20
N GLN A 447 -21.78 31.87 35.55
CA GLN A 447 -23.12 32.23 35.09
C GLN A 447 -23.49 33.65 35.53
N SER A 448 -23.85 34.52 34.58
CA SER A 448 -24.47 35.81 34.88
C SER A 448 -25.97 35.64 35.11
N ILE A 449 -26.40 35.84 36.35
CA ILE A 449 -27.80 35.98 36.76
C ILE A 449 -28.28 37.36 36.32
N ALA A 450 -29.27 37.41 35.42
CA ALA A 450 -29.99 38.64 35.09
C ALA A 450 -31.19 38.80 36.05
N GLN A 451 -31.29 39.94 36.72
CA GLN A 451 -32.50 40.39 37.39
C GLN A 451 -33.27 41.39 36.51
N PRO A 452 -34.61 41.48 36.66
CA PRO A 452 -35.50 42.07 35.67
C PRO A 452 -35.63 43.58 35.83
N SER A 453 -35.61 44.31 34.71
CA SER A 453 -35.98 45.73 34.63
C SER A 453 -37.47 45.88 34.35
N ALA A 454 -38.13 46.65 35.20
CA ALA A 454 -39.54 46.99 35.14
C ALA A 454 -39.93 47.83 33.91
N ASP A 455 -41.16 47.61 33.47
CA ASP A 455 -41.96 48.42 32.55
C ASP A 455 -41.97 49.91 32.92
N ALA A 456 -41.89 50.76 31.90
CA ALA A 456 -42.86 51.84 31.68
C ALA A 456 -42.63 52.49 30.31
N SER A 457 -43.51 52.16 29.37
CA SER A 457 -43.81 53.01 28.21
C SER A 457 -44.43 54.32 28.68
N GLN A 458 -44.09 55.45 28.06
CA GLN A 458 -45.11 56.34 27.48
C GLN A 458 -44.51 57.53 26.72
N ASN A 459 -44.93 57.56 25.47
CA ASN A 459 -45.10 58.75 24.65
C ASN A 459 -46.22 59.61 25.28
N SER A 460 -46.01 60.90 25.52
CA SER A 460 -46.93 61.98 25.08
C SER A 460 -46.56 63.35 25.66
N THR A 461 -46.89 64.33 24.82
CA THR A 461 -46.78 65.77 24.90
C THR A 461 -47.61 66.46 25.99
N LYS A 462 -47.03 67.49 26.61
CA LYS A 462 -47.60 68.78 27.09
C LYS A 462 -49.01 68.85 27.72
N SER A 463 -49.01 69.39 28.96
CA SER A 463 -49.93 70.38 29.55
C SER A 463 -51.33 69.97 30.02
N SER A 464 -51.61 70.41 31.26
CA SER A 464 -52.84 70.46 32.05
C SER A 464 -54.18 70.58 31.31
N ASP A 465 -55.16 69.76 31.70
CA ASP A 465 -56.36 70.14 32.46
C ASP A 465 -57.17 68.90 32.90
#